data_AF-A0A3A9ZF71-F1
#
_entry.id   AF-A0A3A9ZF71-F1
#
_cell.length_a   1.000
_cell.length_b   1.000
_cell.length_c   1.000
_cell.angle_alpha   90.00
_cell.angle_beta   90.00
_cell.angle_gamma   90.00
#
_symmetry.space_group_name_H-M   'P 1'
#
loop_
_entity.id
_entity.type
_entity.pdbx_description
1 polymer ?
#
loop_
_entity_poly.entity_id
_entity_poly.type
_entity_poly.pdbx_seq_one_letter_code
_entity_poly.pdbx_strand_id
1 'polypeptide(L)'
;MSVSEELRSARRCLDDLTRCVSRLEQELGTGLDIRRLRSGTDHLRESLDLLAALAAAGPDPTGGRAGQPPTARPVTAADLAAGEMIAVPDAPYDPRLWADADDEGLGARHGPGPA
;
A
#
# COMPACT_ATOMS: atom_id res chain seq x y z
N MET A 1 17.46 -2.36 -23.73
CA MET A 1 16.30 -3.24 -23.52
C MET A 1 15.10 -2.31 -23.29
N SER A 2 13.90 -2.75 -23.64
CA SER A 2 12.69 -1.92 -23.53
C SER A 2 11.99 -2.13 -22.19
N VAL A 3 11.38 -1.08 -21.63
CA VAL A 3 10.63 -1.12 -20.35
C VAL A 3 9.63 -2.28 -20.32
N SER A 4 8.99 -2.56 -21.45
CA SER A 4 8.06 -3.68 -21.62
C SER A 4 8.74 -5.05 -21.52
N GLU A 5 9.97 -5.21 -22.01
CA GLU A 5 10.76 -6.44 -21.85
C GLU A 5 11.22 -6.63 -20.41
N GLU A 6 11.68 -5.57 -19.74
CA GLU A 6 12.08 -5.64 -18.35
C GLU A 6 10.90 -5.99 -17.44
N LEU A 7 9.73 -5.37 -17.63
CA LEU A 7 8.50 -5.72 -16.90
C LEU A 7 8.07 -7.17 -17.13
N ARG A 8 8.18 -7.67 -18.37
CA ARG A 8 7.88 -9.07 -18.69
C ARG A 8 8.86 -10.03 -18.00
N SER A 9 10.15 -9.68 -17.97
CA SER A 9 11.17 -10.45 -17.27
C SER A 9 10.91 -10.47 -15.76
N ALA A 10 10.58 -9.32 -15.17
CA ALA A 10 10.24 -9.20 -13.76
C ALA A 10 9.01 -10.03 -13.38
N ARG A 11 7.95 -10.03 -14.21
CA ARG A 11 6.75 -10.86 -13.99
C ARG A 11 7.08 -12.35 -13.98
N ARG A 12 7.91 -12.81 -14.93
CA ARG A 12 8.36 -14.21 -14.98
C ARG A 12 9.15 -14.59 -13.72
N CYS A 13 10.08 -13.74 -13.29
CA CYS A 13 10.83 -13.93 -12.06
C CYS A 13 9.91 -14.02 -10.83
N LEU A 14 8.89 -13.16 -10.74
CA LEU A 14 7.91 -13.19 -9.65
C LEU A 14 7.05 -14.46 -9.67
N ASP A 15 6.69 -14.97 -10.85
CA ASP A 15 5.96 -16.23 -10.95
C ASP A 15 6.81 -17.42 -10.49
N ASP A 16 8.11 -17.43 -10.80
CA ASP A 16 9.05 -18.43 -10.30
C ASP A 16 9.25 -18.31 -8.78
N LEU A 17 9.36 -17.08 -8.24
CA LEU A 17 9.39 -16.85 -6.80
C LEU A 17 8.13 -17.35 -6.10
N THR A 18 6.95 -17.09 -6.67
CA THR A 18 5.66 -17.56 -6.14
C THR A 18 5.62 -19.10 -6.06
N ARG A 19 6.15 -19.79 -7.08
CA ARG A 19 6.29 -21.25 -7.07
C ARG A 19 7.26 -21.73 -5.99
N CYS A 20 8.40 -21.07 -5.82
CA CYS A 20 9.36 -21.39 -4.76
C CYS A 20 8.74 -21.21 -3.36
N VAL A 21 8.03 -20.11 -3.12
CA VAL A 21 7.31 -19.88 -1.85
C VAL A 21 6.26 -20.96 -1.60
N SER A 22 5.53 -21.38 -2.64
CA SER A 22 4.54 -22.47 -2.52
C SER A 22 5.18 -23.81 -2.15
N ARG A 23 6.38 -24.10 -2.66
CA ARG A 23 7.15 -25.30 -2.28
C ARG A 23 7.65 -25.20 -0.83
N LEU A 24 8.14 -24.03 -0.44
CA LEU A 24 8.55 -23.77 0.95
C LEU A 24 7.38 -23.91 1.92
N GLU A 25 6.17 -23.47 1.54
CA GLU A 25 4.95 -23.68 2.34
C GLU A 25 4.63 -25.16 2.52
N GLN A 26 4.85 -26.00 1.51
CA GLN A 26 4.64 -27.44 1.60
C GLN A 26 5.65 -28.12 2.54
N GLU A 27 6.90 -27.65 2.57
CA GLU A 27 7.96 -28.23 3.40
C GLU A 27 7.97 -27.70 4.84
N LEU A 28 7.66 -26.42 5.04
CA LEU A 28 7.78 -25.70 6.32
C LEU A 28 6.43 -25.43 7.00
N GLY A 29 5.31 -25.66 6.30
CA GLY A 29 3.97 -25.38 6.77
C GLY A 29 3.56 -23.90 6.69
N THR A 30 2.42 -23.56 7.28
CA THR A 30 1.75 -22.26 7.12
C THR A 30 2.14 -21.23 8.19
N GLY A 31 3.43 -21.19 8.54
CA GLY A 31 3.99 -20.26 9.52
C GLY A 31 3.76 -18.78 9.19
N LEU A 32 3.99 -17.90 10.17
CA LEU A 32 3.85 -16.45 9.97
C LEU A 32 4.72 -15.94 8.80
N ASP A 33 5.96 -16.41 8.71
CA ASP A 33 6.91 -15.98 7.68
C ASP A 33 6.46 -16.40 6.28
N ILE A 34 5.88 -17.60 6.13
CA ILE A 34 5.32 -18.08 4.86
C ILE A 34 4.12 -17.23 4.44
N ARG A 35 3.22 -16.91 5.38
CA ARG A 35 2.07 -16.03 5.09
C ARG A 35 2.53 -14.63 4.69
N ARG A 36 3.55 -14.07 5.35
CA ARG A 36 4.16 -12.79 4.98
C ARG A 36 4.77 -12.84 3.59
N LEU A 37 5.52 -13.89 3.26
CA LEU A 37 6.10 -14.07 1.93
C LEU A 37 5.01 -14.12 0.85
N ARG A 38 3.93 -14.87 1.07
CA ARG A 38 2.79 -14.94 0.15
C ARG A 38 2.16 -13.57 -0.08
N SER A 39 1.78 -12.87 0.99
CA SER A 39 1.24 -11.51 0.87
C SER A 39 2.22 -10.56 0.18
N GLY A 40 3.52 -10.69 0.44
CA GLY A 40 4.56 -9.91 -0.23
C GLY A 40 4.60 -10.18 -1.73
N THR A 41 4.54 -11.45 -2.16
CA THR A 41 4.51 -11.79 -3.59
C THR A 41 3.23 -11.32 -4.28
N ASP A 42 2.09 -11.35 -3.59
CA ASP A 42 0.82 -10.84 -4.12
C ASP A 42 0.87 -9.32 -4.27
N HIS A 43 1.42 -8.61 -3.28
CA HIS A 43 1.57 -7.16 -3.34
C HIS A 43 2.58 -6.71 -4.42
N LEU A 44 3.67 -7.45 -4.61
CA LEU A 44 4.61 -7.21 -5.71
C LEU A 44 3.94 -7.43 -7.08
N ARG A 45 3.03 -8.39 -7.19
CA ARG A 45 2.27 -8.66 -8.41
C ARG A 45 1.40 -7.46 -8.77
N GLU A 46 0.66 -6.95 -7.79
CA GLU A 46 -0.16 -5.75 -7.94
C GLU A 46 0.69 -4.52 -8.30
N SER A 47 1.83 -4.32 -7.64
CA SER A 47 2.77 -3.23 -7.93
C SER A 47 3.29 -3.27 -9.36
N LEU A 48 3.60 -4.46 -9.89
CA LEU A 48 4.02 -4.64 -11.27
C LEU A 48 2.88 -4.37 -12.27
N ASP A 49 1.65 -4.72 -11.93
CA ASP A 49 0.47 -4.42 -12.77
C ASP A 49 0.22 -2.91 -12.84
N LEU A 50 0.39 -2.18 -11.74
CA LEU A 50 0.34 -0.71 -11.70
C LEU A 50 1.44 -0.07 -12.56
N LEU A 51 2.69 -0.57 -12.45
CA LEU A 51 3.80 -0.08 -13.28
C LEU A 51 3.57 -0.36 -14.77
N ALA A 52 3.02 -1.52 -15.12
CA ALA A 52 2.67 -1.85 -16.50
C ALA A 52 1.56 -0.93 -17.04
N ALA A 53 0.55 -0.62 -16.24
CA ALA A 53 -0.49 0.33 -16.60
C ALA A 53 0.06 1.74 -16.83
N LEU A 54 0.98 2.19 -15.97
CA LEU A 54 1.66 3.48 -16.13
C LEU A 54 2.52 3.53 -17.39
N ALA A 55 3.26 2.46 -17.68
CA ALA A 55 4.06 2.37 -18.91
C ALA A 55 3.17 2.36 -20.17
N ALA A 56 2.00 1.72 -20.12
CA ALA A 56 1.04 1.67 -21.22
C ALA A 56 0.28 2.99 -21.44
N ALA A 57 0.03 3.76 -20.37
CA ALA A 57 -0.56 5.10 -20.47
C ALA A 57 0.35 6.10 -21.23
N GLY A 58 1.64 5.79 -21.37
CA GLY A 58 2.63 6.66 -21.99
C GLY A 58 2.91 7.92 -21.16
N PRO A 59 3.89 8.75 -21.56
CA PRO A 59 4.02 10.08 -20.99
C PRO A 59 2.74 10.85 -21.36
N ASP A 60 1.96 11.22 -20.35
CA ASP A 60 0.84 12.13 -20.48
C ASP A 60 1.29 13.31 -21.37
N PRO A 61 0.62 13.62 -22.50
CA PRO A 61 0.95 14.82 -23.29
C PRO A 61 0.78 16.11 -22.47
N THR A 62 0.23 16.01 -21.26
CA THR A 62 0.13 17.07 -20.26
C THR A 62 1.28 17.06 -19.24
N GLY A 63 2.39 16.36 -19.51
CA GLY A 63 3.63 16.23 -18.71
C GLY A 63 4.40 17.52 -18.39
N GLY A 64 3.71 18.66 -18.29
CA GLY A 64 4.19 19.93 -17.77
C GLY A 64 3.33 20.51 -16.63
N ARG A 65 2.46 19.74 -15.98
CA ARG A 65 1.65 20.23 -14.83
C ARG A 65 1.79 19.47 -13.52
N ALA A 66 2.81 18.63 -13.37
CA ALA A 66 3.28 18.24 -12.04
C ALA A 66 3.98 19.46 -11.37
N GLY A 67 3.17 20.42 -10.89
CA GLY A 67 3.63 21.68 -10.28
C GLY A 67 2.69 22.88 -10.52
N GLN A 68 1.75 22.80 -11.47
CA GLN A 68 0.68 23.78 -11.55
C GLN A 68 -0.51 23.20 -10.79
N PRO A 69 -0.99 23.83 -9.69
CA PRO A 69 -2.27 23.43 -9.14
C PRO A 69 -3.30 23.47 -10.29
N PRO A 70 -4.22 22.48 -10.41
CA PRO A 70 -5.34 22.66 -11.31
C PRO A 70 -5.92 24.02 -10.97
N THR A 71 -6.13 24.87 -11.99
CA THR A 71 -6.92 26.08 -11.81
C THR A 71 -8.28 25.59 -11.35
N ALA A 72 -8.43 25.51 -10.03
CA ALA A 72 -9.62 25.02 -9.39
C ALA A 72 -10.72 25.92 -9.93
N ARG A 73 -11.59 25.35 -10.76
CA ARG A 73 -12.89 25.98 -10.99
C ARG A 73 -13.43 26.25 -9.59
N PRO A 74 -13.84 27.49 -9.27
CA PRO A 74 -14.44 27.75 -7.97
C PRO A 74 -15.56 26.74 -7.79
N VAL A 75 -15.45 25.93 -6.74
CA VAL A 75 -16.47 24.95 -6.36
C VAL A 75 -17.75 25.75 -6.18
N THR A 76 -18.75 25.46 -7.00
CA THR A 76 -20.02 26.19 -6.92
C THR A 76 -20.81 25.64 -5.74
N ALA A 77 -21.76 26.43 -5.23
CA ALA A 77 -22.69 25.97 -4.21
C ALA A 77 -23.46 24.70 -4.65
N ALA A 78 -23.58 24.45 -5.96
CA ALA A 78 -24.20 23.24 -6.50
C ALA A 78 -23.31 22.00 -6.39
N ASP A 79 -21.98 22.15 -6.49
CA ASP A 79 -21.03 21.03 -6.37
C ASP A 79 -20.95 20.51 -4.93
N LEU A 80 -21.04 21.41 -3.94
CA LEU A 80 -21.11 21.10 -2.50
C LEU A 80 -22.40 20.36 -2.11
N ALA A 81 -23.49 20.55 -2.86
CA ALA A 81 -24.77 19.90 -2.59
C ALA A 81 -24.83 18.45 -3.10
N ALA A 82 -23.94 18.03 -4.00
CA ALA A 82 -24.02 16.75 -4.71
C ALA A 82 -23.13 15.63 -4.15
N GLY A 83 -22.15 15.96 -3.31
CA GLY A 83 -21.33 14.99 -2.60
C GLY A 83 -21.08 15.51 -1.20
N GLU A 84 -21.46 14.74 -0.18
CA GLU A 84 -21.19 15.10 1.22
C GLU A 84 -19.68 15.05 1.45
N MET A 85 -19.02 16.16 1.15
CA MET A 85 -17.61 16.36 1.48
C MET A 85 -17.51 16.64 2.97
N ILE A 86 -17.02 15.65 3.71
CA ILE A 86 -16.66 15.84 5.11
C ILE A 86 -15.34 16.62 5.13
N ALA A 87 -15.42 17.90 5.46
CA ALA A 87 -14.24 18.75 5.63
C ALA A 87 -13.44 18.24 6.84
N VAL A 88 -12.24 17.70 6.59
CA VAL A 88 -11.28 17.36 7.64
C VAL A 88 -10.57 18.66 8.05
N PRO A 89 -10.66 19.10 9.31
CA PRO A 89 -9.98 20.31 9.76
C PRO A 89 -8.46 20.14 9.72
N ASP A 90 -7.75 21.16 9.23
CA ASP A 90 -6.28 21.25 9.31
C ASP A 90 -5.76 21.60 10.72
N ALA A 91 -6.66 21.67 11.71
CA ALA A 91 -6.29 21.92 13.09
C ALA A 91 -5.47 20.73 13.63
N PRO A 92 -4.38 20.97 14.39
CA PRO A 92 -3.67 19.90 15.06
C PRO A 92 -4.64 19.10 15.93
N TYR A 93 -4.58 17.77 15.86
CA TYR A 93 -5.34 16.90 16.74
C TYR A 93 -4.99 17.18 18.21
N ASP A 94 -5.96 17.02 19.11
CA ASP A 94 -5.69 17.12 20.56
C ASP A 94 -4.67 16.04 20.93
N PRO A 95 -3.48 16.39 21.46
CA PRO A 95 -2.46 15.41 21.83
C PRO A 95 -2.94 14.44 22.92
N ARG A 96 -4.00 14.77 23.68
CA ARG A 96 -4.62 13.84 24.65
C ARG A 96 -5.25 12.62 23.98
N LEU A 97 -5.62 12.70 22.71
CA LEU A 97 -6.13 11.55 21.95
C LEU A 97 -5.09 10.42 21.86
N TRP A 98 -3.79 10.74 21.99
CA TRP A 98 -2.68 9.81 21.79
C TRP A 98 -1.87 9.63 23.09
N ALA A 99 -2.41 10.04 24.25
CA ALA A 99 -1.70 10.02 25.53
C ALA A 99 -1.38 8.61 26.04
N ASP A 100 -2.14 7.61 25.58
CA ASP A 100 -1.98 6.19 25.86
C ASP A 100 -1.41 5.41 24.66
N ALA A 101 -1.06 6.09 23.57
CA ALA A 101 -0.54 5.44 22.36
C ALA A 101 0.80 4.73 22.60
N ASP A 102 1.58 5.19 23.58
CA ASP A 102 2.85 4.57 24.01
C ASP A 102 2.64 3.40 25.00
N ASP A 103 1.43 3.23 25.57
CA ASP A 103 1.05 2.04 26.36
C ASP A 103 0.61 0.93 25.40
N GLU A 104 1.52 0.60 24.48
CA GLU A 104 1.43 -0.56 23.64
C GLU A 104 1.59 -1.77 24.56
N GLY A 105 0.47 -2.23 25.13
CA GLY A 105 0.34 -3.36 26.04
C GLY A 105 0.74 -4.68 25.39
N LEU A 106 1.99 -4.79 24.98
CA LEU A 106 2.63 -5.96 24.40
C LEU A 106 2.88 -6.97 25.53
N GLY A 107 1.81 -7.67 25.91
CA GLY A 107 1.87 -9.06 26.38
C GLY A 107 2.75 -9.31 27.61
N ALA A 108 2.43 -8.65 28.73
CA ALA A 108 2.85 -9.16 30.03
C ALA A 108 2.14 -10.50 30.31
N ARG A 109 2.75 -11.59 29.82
CA ARG A 109 2.54 -12.93 30.38
C ARG A 109 3.13 -12.94 31.79
N HIS A 110 2.46 -12.30 32.73
CA HIS A 110 2.66 -12.58 34.14
C HIS A 110 2.07 -13.95 34.41
N GLY A 111 2.89 -14.99 34.22
CA GLY A 111 2.67 -16.26 34.90
C GLY A 111 2.70 -16.04 36.42
N PRO A 112 2.01 -16.88 37.21
CA PRO A 112 1.93 -16.67 38.66
C PRO A 112 3.23 -17.07 39.36
N GLY A 113 3.68 -16.27 40.33
CA GLY A 113 4.64 -16.66 41.37
C GLY A 113 5.68 -15.57 41.73
N PRO A 114 6.18 -15.49 42.99
CA PRO A 114 6.27 -16.60 43.95
C PRO A 114 5.63 -16.37 45.35
N ALA A 115 5.41 -17.52 46.01
CA ALA A 115 5.30 -17.87 47.45
C ALA A 115 4.62 -16.91 48.44
#